data_AF-X0ST58-F1
#
_entry.id   AF-X0ST58-F1
#
_cell.length_a   1.000
_cell.length_b   1.000
_cell.length_c   1.000
_cell.angle_alpha   90.00
_cell.angle_beta   90.00
_cell.angle_gamma   90.00
#
_symmetry.space_group_name_H-M   'P 1'
#
loop_
_entity.id
_entity.type
_entity.pdbx_description
1 polymer ?
#
loop_
_entity_poly.entity_id
_entity_poly.type
_entity_poly.pdbx_seq_one_letter_code
_entity_poly.pdbx_strand_id
1 'polypeptide(L)'
;MKDSSRRILCDAELLRLQDEGFDRLEALFDGRPAPDTFTLCGVDGWGKTDVYKEPEQWMDEALDDLAGKAEAVRDPVTFRPLAVAPGPYGVHFIDKFFGANVYELD
;
A
#
# COMPACT_ATOMS: atom_id res chain seq x y z
N MET A 1 -8.20 -11.16 4.12
CA MET A 1 -8.98 -10.11 3.43
C MET A 1 -10.20 -10.76 2.79
N LYS A 2 -11.24 -10.00 2.44
CA LYS A 2 -12.38 -10.56 1.69
C LYS A 2 -12.00 -10.90 0.25
N ASP A 3 -12.63 -11.93 -0.32
CA ASP A 3 -12.45 -12.31 -1.73
C ASP A 3 -12.82 -11.18 -2.70
N SER A 4 -13.78 -10.33 -2.33
CA SER A 4 -14.11 -9.12 -3.11
C SER A 4 -12.97 -8.11 -3.12
N SER A 5 -12.34 -7.87 -1.97
CA SER A 5 -11.22 -6.95 -1.83
C SER A 5 -10.02 -7.45 -2.64
N ARG A 6 -9.74 -8.76 -2.57
CA ARG A 6 -8.71 -9.40 -3.38
C ARG A 6 -8.93 -9.17 -4.87
N ARG A 7 -10.15 -9.37 -5.37
CA ARG A 7 -10.48 -9.16 -6.78
C ARG A 7 -10.26 -7.72 -7.23
N ILE A 8 -10.50 -6.74 -6.37
CA ILE A 8 -10.27 -5.32 -6.66
C ILE A 8 -8.77 -5.01 -6.67
N LEU A 9 -8.05 -5.40 -5.62
CA LEU A 9 -6.62 -5.08 -5.48
C LEU A 9 -5.74 -5.85 -6.47
N CYS A 10 -6.23 -6.98 -6.98
CA CYS A 10 -5.57 -7.75 -8.04
C CYS A 10 -6.19 -7.53 -9.42
N ASP A 11 -7.02 -6.49 -9.60
CA ASP A 11 -7.53 -6.11 -10.91
C ASP A 11 -6.37 -5.71 -11.83
N ALA A 12 -6.34 -6.28 -13.04
CA ALA A 12 -5.21 -6.13 -13.95
C ALA A 12 -5.00 -4.66 -14.37
N GLU A 13 -6.08 -3.90 -14.53
CA GLU A 13 -5.98 -2.49 -14.88
C GLU A 13 -5.46 -1.65 -13.72
N LEU A 14 -5.89 -1.94 -12.49
CA LEU A 14 -5.38 -1.28 -11.30
C LEU A 14 -3.88 -1.53 -11.10
N LEU A 15 -3.43 -2.78 -11.28
CA LEU A 15 -2.01 -3.14 -11.21
C LEU A 15 -1.20 -2.41 -12.29
N ARG A 16 -1.72 -2.38 -13.53
CA ARG A 16 -1.07 -1.66 -14.63
C ARG A 16 -0.89 -0.17 -14.34
N LEU A 17 -1.90 0.49 -13.77
CA LEU A 17 -1.82 1.92 -13.40
C LEU A 17 -0.81 2.17 -12.28
N GLN A 18 -0.70 1.24 -11.33
CA GLN A 18 0.32 1.29 -10.28
C GLN A 18 1.73 1.17 -10.88
N ASP A 19 1.93 0.20 -11.77
CA ASP A 19 3.21 -0.01 -12.46
C ASP A 19 3.61 1.24 -13.27
N GLU A 20 2.68 1.85 -14.00
CA GLU A 20 2.95 3.11 -14.73
C GLU A 20 3.39 4.25 -13.78
N GLY A 21 2.79 4.33 -12.59
CA GLY A 21 3.21 5.29 -11.58
C GLY A 21 4.61 5.03 -11.06
N PHE A 22 4.97 3.76 -10.82
CA PHE A 22 6.32 3.37 -10.41
C PHE A 22 7.36 3.62 -11.51
N ASP A 23 7.04 3.33 -12.77
CA ASP A 23 7.91 3.62 -13.92
C ASP A 23 8.26 5.11 -14.00
N ARG A 24 7.29 5.99 -13.69
CA ARG A 24 7.53 7.45 -13.63
C ARG A 24 8.47 7.82 -12.49
N LEU A 25 8.37 7.18 -11.32
CA LEU A 25 9.29 7.40 -10.21
C LEU A 25 10.70 6.89 -10.53
N GLU A 26 10.81 5.73 -11.18
CA GLU A 26 12.10 5.18 -11.62
C GLU A 26 12.75 6.11 -12.65
N ALA A 27 11.99 6.57 -13.65
CA ALA A 27 12.47 7.54 -14.63
C ALA A 27 12.97 8.83 -13.98
N LEU A 28 12.23 9.36 -12.99
CA LEU A 28 12.64 10.53 -12.22
C LEU A 28 13.96 10.27 -11.47
N PHE A 29 14.10 9.13 -10.82
CA PHE A 29 15.31 8.74 -10.10
C PHE A 29 16.53 8.64 -11.02
N ASP A 30 16.34 8.07 -12.23
CA ASP A 30 17.37 7.97 -13.26
C ASP A 30 17.72 9.30 -13.94
N GLY A 31 17.01 10.39 -13.64
CA GLY A 31 17.15 11.67 -14.32
C GLY A 31 16.64 11.66 -15.77
N ARG A 32 15.80 10.67 -16.14
CA ARG A 32 15.14 10.62 -17.44
C ARG A 32 14.03 11.68 -17.50
N PRO A 33 13.83 12.36 -18.65
CA PRO A 33 12.76 13.34 -18.79
C PRO A 33 11.39 12.65 -18.74
N ALA A 34 10.54 13.08 -17.82
CA ALA A 34 9.12 12.72 -17.82
C ALA A 34 8.36 13.66 -18.77
N PRO A 35 7.42 13.15 -19.58
CA PRO A 35 6.66 13.98 -20.51
C PRO A 35 5.80 15.03 -19.78
N ASP A 36 5.29 14.69 -18.59
CA ASP A 36 4.41 15.55 -17.80
C ASP A 36 4.76 15.52 -16.31
N THR A 37 4.62 16.67 -15.64
CA THR A 37 4.67 16.81 -14.18
C THR A 37 3.53 16.06 -13.52
N PHE A 38 3.78 15.42 -12.38
CA PHE A 38 2.77 14.76 -11.55
C PHE A 38 3.00 14.99 -10.08
N THR A 39 1.98 14.71 -9.28
CA THR A 39 2.07 14.69 -7.82
C THR A 39 2.13 13.25 -7.33
N LEU A 40 2.93 12.99 -6.30
CA LEU A 40 2.94 11.73 -5.56
C LEU A 40 2.18 11.92 -4.25
N CYS A 41 1.08 11.18 -4.06
CA CYS A 41 0.30 11.22 -2.82
C CYS A 41 -0.38 9.87 -2.59
N GLY A 42 0.29 9.03 -1.79
CA GLY A 42 -0.16 7.67 -1.48
C GLY A 42 -1.49 7.62 -0.73
N VAL A 43 -2.10 6.44 -0.77
CA VAL A 43 -3.33 6.10 -0.05
C VAL A 43 -3.04 4.96 0.88
N ASP A 44 -3.25 5.19 2.17
CA ASP A 44 -2.95 4.21 3.20
C ASP A 44 -4.19 3.38 3.56
N GLY A 45 -3.96 2.08 3.69
CA GLY A 45 -4.86 1.12 4.32
C GLY A 45 -4.71 1.11 5.83
N TRP A 46 -5.83 0.97 6.53
CA TRP A 46 -5.81 0.92 8.00
C TRP A 46 -6.66 -0.21 8.56
N GLY A 47 -6.01 -1.10 9.33
CA GLY A 47 -6.69 -2.10 10.16
C GLY A 47 -7.05 -1.55 11.55
N LYS A 48 -8.12 -2.06 12.14
CA LYS A 48 -8.61 -1.69 13.49
C LYS A 48 -7.99 -2.56 14.58
N THR A 49 -7.60 -3.77 14.23
CA THR A 49 -6.96 -4.73 15.13
C THR A 49 -5.60 -4.22 15.63
N ASP A 50 -5.18 -4.65 16.81
CA ASP A 50 -3.85 -4.31 17.32
C ASP A 50 -2.77 -5.00 16.47
N VAL A 51 -2.10 -4.20 15.65
CA VAL A 51 -1.09 -4.65 14.68
C VAL A 51 0.08 -5.40 15.32
N TYR A 52 0.37 -5.17 16.61
CA TYR A 52 1.47 -5.84 17.32
C TYR A 52 1.06 -7.18 17.93
N LYS A 53 -0.25 -7.41 18.12
CA LYS A 53 -0.80 -8.65 18.69
C LYS A 53 -1.27 -9.60 17.59
N GLU A 54 -1.99 -9.07 16.61
CA GLU A 54 -2.65 -9.86 15.56
C GLU A 54 -2.37 -9.25 14.17
N PRO A 55 -1.11 -9.28 13.72
CA PRO A 55 -0.69 -8.60 12.49
C PRO A 55 -1.40 -9.12 11.23
N GLU A 56 -1.70 -10.42 11.16
CA GLU A 56 -2.43 -11.06 10.05
C GLU A 56 -3.83 -10.52 9.91
N GLN A 57 -4.55 -10.42 11.02
CA GLN A 57 -5.88 -9.83 11.01
C GLN A 57 -5.83 -8.33 10.70
N TRP A 58 -4.86 -7.60 11.26
CA TRP A 58 -4.71 -6.18 10.94
C TRP A 58 -4.43 -5.95 9.45
N MET A 59 -3.57 -6.76 8.82
CA MET A 59 -3.30 -6.67 7.38
C MET A 59 -4.52 -6.99 6.55
N ASP A 60 -5.28 -8.02 6.93
CA ASP A 60 -6.53 -8.36 6.26
C ASP A 60 -7.54 -7.20 6.28
N GLU A 61 -7.64 -6.50 7.40
CA GLU A 61 -8.47 -5.31 7.56
C GLU A 61 -7.92 -4.11 6.76
N ALA A 62 -6.60 -3.89 6.78
CA ALA A 62 -5.95 -2.81 6.03
C ALA A 62 -6.12 -2.99 4.52
N LEU A 63 -6.03 -4.23 4.01
CA LEU A 63 -6.28 -4.57 2.62
C LEU A 63 -7.76 -4.39 2.24
N ASP A 64 -8.68 -4.76 3.12
CA ASP A 64 -10.11 -4.49 2.91
C ASP A 64 -10.41 -2.98 2.83
N ASP A 65 -9.76 -2.19 3.69
CA ASP A 65 -9.86 -0.72 3.69
C ASP A 65 -9.24 -0.10 2.41
N LEU A 66 -8.08 -0.58 1.97
CA LEU A 66 -7.48 -0.19 0.68
C LEU A 66 -8.40 -0.48 -0.50
N ALA A 67 -9.03 -1.66 -0.53
CA ALA A 67 -9.95 -2.01 -1.62
C ALA A 67 -11.12 -1.01 -1.72
N GLY A 68 -11.58 -0.46 -0.59
CA GLY A 68 -12.59 0.59 -0.56
C GLY A 68 -12.12 1.95 -1.10
N LYS A 69 -10.81 2.15 -1.21
CA LYS A 69 -10.16 3.39 -1.68
C LYS A 69 -9.46 3.22 -3.03
N ALA A 70 -9.49 2.00 -3.60
CA ALA A 70 -8.72 1.59 -4.76
C ALA A 70 -8.92 2.47 -5.99
N GLU A 71 -10.10 3.07 -6.14
CA GLU A 71 -10.40 3.92 -7.29
C GLU A 71 -9.60 5.23 -7.33
N ALA A 72 -8.98 5.62 -6.20
CA ALA A 72 -8.04 6.73 -6.17
C ALA A 72 -6.85 6.52 -7.14
N VAL A 73 -6.47 5.27 -7.44
CA VAL A 73 -5.38 4.95 -8.38
C VAL A 73 -5.63 5.52 -9.78
N ARG A 74 -6.90 5.75 -10.17
CA ARG A 74 -7.26 6.27 -11.49
C ARG A 74 -7.14 7.79 -11.64
N ASP A 75 -6.58 8.49 -10.65
CA ASP A 75 -6.31 9.93 -10.75
C ASP A 75 -5.26 10.19 -11.85
N PRO A 76 -5.60 10.92 -12.93
CA PRO A 76 -4.71 11.10 -14.07
C PRO A 76 -3.53 12.05 -13.77
N VAL A 77 -3.61 12.84 -12.70
CA VAL A 77 -2.61 13.87 -12.36
C VAL A 77 -1.75 13.43 -11.17
N THR A 78 -2.35 12.70 -10.25
CA THR A 78 -1.68 12.24 -9.02
C THR A 78 -1.40 10.76 -9.10
N PHE A 79 -0.13 10.37 -9.01
CA PHE A 79 0.20 8.98 -8.72
C PHE A 79 -0.15 8.69 -7.25
N ARG A 80 -1.10 7.77 -7.04
CA ARG A 80 -1.63 7.40 -5.73
C ARG A 80 -1.33 5.94 -5.38
N PRO A 81 -0.10 5.61 -4.98
CA PRO A 81 0.22 4.26 -4.57
C PRO A 81 -0.65 3.82 -3.39
N LEU A 82 -1.32 2.68 -3.54
CA LEU A 82 -1.96 1.98 -2.43
C LEU A 82 -0.88 1.37 -1.54
N ALA A 83 -0.82 1.79 -0.27
CA ALA A 83 0.20 1.36 0.68
C ALA A 83 -0.42 0.86 1.99
N VAL A 84 0.29 -0.04 2.66
CA VAL A 84 -0.01 -0.46 4.02
C VAL A 84 1.05 0.14 4.93
N ALA A 85 0.65 1.03 5.82
CA ALA A 85 1.54 1.80 6.69
C ALA A 85 1.26 1.50 8.17
N PRO A 86 1.97 0.55 8.79
CA PRO A 86 1.75 0.15 10.19
C PRO A 86 2.50 1.11 11.12
N GLY A 87 2.08 2.38 11.14
CA GLY A 87 2.58 3.39 12.07
C GLY A 87 4.12 3.49 12.17
N PRO A 88 4.66 3.94 13.32
CA PRO A 88 6.09 4.21 13.48
C PRO A 88 6.99 2.96 13.54
N TYR A 89 6.42 1.76 13.67
CA TYR A 89 7.17 0.51 13.83
C TYR A 89 6.99 -0.45 12.65
N GLY A 90 6.75 0.08 11.44
CA GLY A 90 6.43 -0.72 10.26
C GLY A 90 7.48 -1.78 9.85
N VAL A 91 8.75 -1.60 10.23
CA VAL A 91 9.79 -2.62 10.04
C VAL A 91 9.53 -3.84 10.94
N HIS A 92 9.19 -3.61 12.22
CA HIS A 92 8.90 -4.67 13.18
C HIS A 92 7.59 -5.40 12.88
N PHE A 93 6.65 -4.71 12.23
CA PHE A 93 5.45 -5.35 11.72
C PHE A 93 5.77 -6.45 10.69
N ILE A 94 6.68 -6.18 9.75
CA ILE A 94 7.12 -7.18 8.77
C ILE A 94 7.83 -8.33 9.50
N ASP A 95 8.70 -8.03 10.46
CA ASP A 95 9.39 -9.06 11.26
C ASP A 95 8.39 -9.99 11.97
N LYS A 96 7.32 -9.42 12.55
CA LYS A 96 6.28 -10.17 13.27
C LYS A 96 5.51 -11.13 12.37
N PHE A 97 5.24 -10.77 11.11
CA PHE A 97 4.64 -11.70 10.14
C PHE A 97 5.47 -12.95 9.89
N PHE A 98 6.78 -12.79 9.90
CA PHE A 98 7.71 -13.89 9.66
C PHE A 98 8.11 -14.61 10.96
N GLY A 99 7.33 -14.41 12.04
CA GLY A 99 7.45 -15.15 13.29
C GLY A 99 8.45 -14.57 14.29
N ALA A 100 9.03 -13.40 14.02
CA ALA A 100 9.92 -12.75 14.97
C ALA A 100 9.13 -12.11 16.13
N ASN A 101 9.58 -12.33 17.36
CA ASN A 101 9.01 -11.68 18.54
C ASN A 101 9.84 -10.43 18.86
N VAL A 102 9.63 -9.36 18.09
CA VAL A 102 10.41 -8.12 18.20
C VAL A 102 9.68 -7.16 19.14
N TYR A 103 10.03 -7.26 20.43
CA TYR A 103 9.63 -6.44 21.59
C TYR A 103 8.14 -6.39 21.96
N GLU A 104 7.86 -6.64 23.25
CA GLU A 104 6.71 -6.06 23.94
C GLU A 104 7.11 -4.60 24.25
N LEU A 105 6.46 -3.64 23.61
CA LEU A 105 6.55 -2.25 24.07
C LEU A 105 5.58 -2.12 25.24
N ASP A 106 6.15 -2.00 26.45
CA ASP A 106 5.42 -1.66 27.69
C ASP A 106 4.60 -0.36 27.54
#